data_AF-A0A519ZCA2-F1
#
_entry.id   AF-A0A519ZCA2-F1
#
_cell.length_a   1.000
_cell.length_b   1.000
_cell.length_c   1.000
_cell.angle_alpha   90.00
_cell.angle_beta   90.00
_cell.angle_gamma   90.00
#
_symmetry.space_group_name_H-M   'P 1'
#
loop_
_entity.id
_entity.type
_entity.pdbx_description
1 polymer ?
#
loop_
_entity_poly.entity_id
_entity_poly.type
_entity_poly.pdbx_seq_one_letter_code
_entity_poly.pdbx_strand_id
1 'polypeptide(L)'
;MTGFGIASKDFANAKYTVEIKSLNSKFLELALKLPKSFSDKELILRNECSKHIERGKVGITFTIEYPENEKKAATIDAALLKIYYNQLKNTANELGDNTSN
;
A
#
# COMPACT_ATOMS: atom_id res chain seq x y z
N MET A 1 -2.16 -12.58 -28.10
CA MET A 1 -0.85 -12.28 -27.50
C MET A 1 -1.07 -11.72 -26.09
N THR A 2 -0.38 -12.26 -25.10
CA THR A 2 -0.43 -11.80 -23.70
C THR A 2 0.93 -11.25 -23.32
N GLY A 3 0.96 -10.08 -22.68
CA GLY A 3 2.19 -9.44 -22.23
C GLY A 3 2.17 -9.26 -20.72
N PHE A 4 3.26 -9.59 -20.05
CA PHE A 4 3.48 -9.25 -18.66
C PHE A 4 4.78 -8.46 -18.56
N GLY A 5 4.74 -7.32 -17.88
CA GLY A 5 5.89 -6.49 -17.61
C GLY A 5 5.86 -6.02 -16.18
N ILE A 6 6.98 -6.10 -15.48
CA ILE A 6 7.16 -5.51 -14.17
C ILE A 6 8.41 -4.66 -14.18
N ALA A 7 8.28 -3.44 -13.66
CA ALA A 7 9.38 -2.51 -13.50
C ALA A 7 9.35 -1.99 -12.08
N SER A 8 10.47 -2.05 -11.38
CA SER A 8 10.61 -1.42 -10.07
C SER A 8 11.79 -0.46 -10.09
N LYS A 9 11.62 0.67 -9.42
CA LYS A 9 12.65 1.70 -9.33
C LYS A 9 12.60 2.33 -7.95
N ASP A 10 13.76 2.38 -7.31
CA ASP A 10 13.94 3.08 -6.05
C ASP A 10 14.22 4.56 -6.33
N PHE A 11 13.44 5.44 -5.71
CA PHE A 11 13.66 6.88 -5.83
C PHE A 11 13.42 7.57 -4.48
N ALA A 12 14.42 8.32 -4.02
CA ALA A 12 14.47 8.91 -2.68
C ALA A 12 14.27 7.83 -1.58
N ASN A 13 13.17 7.91 -0.83
CA ASN A 13 12.80 6.97 0.25
C ASN A 13 11.52 6.19 -0.11
N ALA A 14 11.32 5.89 -1.39
CA ALA A 14 10.18 5.12 -1.86
C ALA A 14 10.59 4.21 -3.01
N LYS A 15 10.16 2.96 -2.93
CA LYS A 15 10.24 1.97 -3.99
C LYS A 15 8.96 2.03 -4.80
N TYR A 16 9.11 2.38 -6.08
CA TYR A 16 8.01 2.46 -7.02
C TYR A 16 7.99 1.20 -7.86
N THR A 17 6.90 0.45 -7.81
CA THR A 17 6.72 -0.76 -8.60
C THR A 17 5.53 -0.59 -9.54
N VAL A 18 5.77 -0.75 -10.83
CA VAL A 18 4.78 -0.71 -11.89
C VAL A 18 4.65 -2.10 -12.49
N GLU A 19 3.45 -2.65 -12.44
CA GLU A 19 3.11 -3.92 -13.05
C GLU A 19 2.14 -3.68 -14.21
N ILE A 20 2.41 -4.26 -15.37
CA ILE A 20 1.61 -4.17 -16.58
C ILE A 20 1.23 -5.59 -17.00
N LYS A 21 -0.07 -5.86 -17.06
CA LYS A 21 -0.67 -7.11 -17.53
C LYS A 21 -1.51 -6.81 -18.76
N SER A 22 -1.19 -7.43 -19.88
CA SER A 22 -1.89 -7.28 -21.15
C SER A 22 -2.46 -8.63 -21.60
N LEU A 23 -3.74 -8.63 -21.95
CA LEU A 23 -4.48 -9.75 -22.50
C LEU A 23 -5.01 -9.38 -23.89
N ASN A 24 -4.98 -10.34 -24.79
CA ASN A 24 -5.58 -10.18 -26.12
C ASN A 24 -7.10 -9.98 -25.98
N SER A 25 -7.59 -8.80 -26.32
CA SER A 25 -9.02 -8.48 -26.32
C SER A 25 -9.38 -7.68 -27.56
N LYS A 26 -10.63 -7.81 -28.00
CA LYS A 26 -11.13 -7.16 -29.22
C LYS A 26 -11.19 -5.63 -29.07
N PHE A 27 -11.42 -5.16 -27.84
CA PHE A 27 -11.55 -3.75 -27.46
C PHE A 27 -10.38 -3.32 -26.57
N LEU A 28 -10.07 -2.03 -26.58
CA LEU A 28 -9.11 -1.42 -25.66
C LEU A 28 -9.78 -1.22 -24.31
N GLU A 29 -9.35 -1.97 -23.30
CA GLU A 29 -9.77 -1.81 -21.91
C GLU A 29 -8.55 -1.47 -21.07
N LEU A 30 -8.45 -0.21 -20.64
CA LEU A 30 -7.40 0.26 -19.74
C LEU A 30 -7.90 0.27 -18.30
N ALA A 31 -7.26 -0.51 -17.44
CA ALA A 31 -7.47 -0.49 -16.00
C ALA A 31 -6.21 0.04 -15.32
N LEU A 32 -6.24 1.30 -14.85
CA LEU A 32 -5.15 1.88 -14.06
C LEU A 32 -5.51 1.80 -12.58
N LYS A 33 -4.60 1.26 -11.77
CA LYS A 33 -4.71 1.23 -10.32
C LYS A 33 -3.58 2.07 -9.74
N LEU A 34 -3.89 3.31 -9.40
CA LEU A 34 -2.95 4.29 -8.86
C LEU A 34 -3.19 4.54 -7.36
N PRO A 35 -2.16 4.85 -6.57
CA PRO A 35 -2.31 5.35 -5.20
C PRO A 35 -3.01 6.71 -5.21
N LYS A 36 -3.75 7.02 -4.13
CA LYS A 36 -4.53 8.27 -4.00
C LYS A 36 -3.71 9.54 -4.27
N SER A 37 -2.42 9.55 -3.91
CA SER A 37 -1.52 10.68 -4.13
C SER A 37 -1.29 11.02 -5.60
N PHE A 38 -1.61 10.11 -6.53
CA PHE A 38 -1.40 10.28 -7.97
C PHE A 38 -2.70 10.17 -8.77
N SER A 39 -3.86 10.16 -8.12
CA SER A 39 -5.16 10.09 -8.80
C SER A 39 -5.37 11.23 -9.80
N ASP A 40 -4.87 12.43 -9.51
CA ASP A 40 -4.98 13.58 -10.42
C ASP A 40 -4.23 13.36 -11.75
N LYS A 41 -3.21 12.49 -11.76
CA LYS A 41 -2.43 12.14 -12.96
C LYS A 41 -2.97 10.94 -13.72
N GLU A 42 -4.03 10.29 -13.21
CA GLU A 42 -4.62 9.12 -13.85
C GLU A 42 -5.12 9.42 -15.27
N LEU A 43 -5.80 10.55 -15.45
CA LEU A 43 -6.36 10.93 -16.75
C LEU A 43 -5.26 11.13 -17.81
N ILE A 44 -4.14 11.75 -17.40
CA ILE A 44 -2.99 12.00 -18.28
C ILE A 44 -2.36 10.67 -18.69
N LEU A 45 -2.11 9.78 -17.73
CA LEU A 45 -1.56 8.45 -18.00
C LEU A 45 -2.48 7.62 -18.90
N ARG A 46 -3.79 7.67 -18.67
CA ARG A 46 -4.77 6.98 -19.51
C ARG A 46 -4.73 7.47 -20.95
N ASN A 47 -4.64 8.78 -21.17
CA ASN A 47 -4.55 9.36 -22.51
C ASN A 47 -3.26 8.93 -23.20
N GLU A 48 -2.12 8.95 -22.51
CA GLU A 48 -0.85 8.49 -23.08
C GLU A 48 -0.87 6.99 -23.41
N CYS A 49 -1.39 6.15 -22.51
CA CYS A 49 -1.54 4.72 -22.77
C CYS A 49 -2.48 4.44 -23.96
N SER A 50 -3.55 5.22 -24.12
CA SER A 50 -4.49 5.05 -25.23
C SER A 50 -3.89 5.43 -26.59
N LYS A 51 -2.86 6.29 -26.62
CA LYS A 51 -2.12 6.59 -27.86
C LYS A 51 -1.20 5.46 -28.30
N HIS A 52 -0.64 4.72 -27.35
CA HIS A 52 0.33 3.66 -27.63
C HIS A 52 -0.30 2.27 -27.77
N ILE A 53 -1.49 2.05 -27.22
CA ILE A 53 -2.14 0.74 -27.18
C ILE A 53 -3.41 0.80 -28.02
N GLU A 54 -3.38 0.18 -29.20
CA GLU A 54 -4.52 0.20 -30.11
C GLU A 54 -5.63 -0.78 -29.70
N ARG A 55 -5.27 -1.98 -29.21
CA ARG A 55 -6.22 -3.06 -28.87
C ARG A 55 -5.70 -3.95 -27.75
N GLY A 56 -6.61 -4.41 -26.90
CA GLY A 56 -6.31 -5.35 -25.81
C GLY A 56 -6.78 -4.86 -24.45
N LYS A 57 -6.81 -5.76 -23.48
CA LYS A 57 -7.13 -5.44 -22.09
C LYS A 57 -5.82 -5.28 -21.33
N VAL A 58 -5.53 -4.08 -20.88
CA VAL A 58 -4.28 -3.73 -20.21
C VAL A 58 -4.57 -3.23 -18.81
N GLY A 59 -4.11 -3.98 -17.81
CA GLY A 59 -4.11 -3.62 -16.41
C GLY A 59 -2.73 -3.07 -16.02
N ILE A 60 -2.70 -1.85 -15.51
CA ILE A 60 -1.50 -1.19 -14.99
C ILE A 60 -1.71 -0.97 -13.50
N THR A 61 -0.87 -1.58 -12.67
CA THR A 61 -0.89 -1.39 -11.22
C THR A 61 0.36 -0.64 -10.80
N PHE A 62 0.16 0.46 -10.07
CA PHE A 62 1.23 1.28 -9.52
C PHE A 62 1.23 1.13 -7.99
N THR A 63 2.31 0.58 -7.46
CA THR A 63 2.50 0.35 -6.02
C THR A 63 3.66 1.19 -5.55
N ILE A 64 3.49 1.86 -4.41
CA ILE A 64 4.55 2.62 -3.75
C ILE A 64 4.78 2.00 -2.40
N GLU A 65 5.99 1.50 -2.18
CA GLU A 65 6.46 1.01 -0.89
C GLU A 65 7.41 2.06 -0.33
N TYR A 66 7.05 2.68 0.80
CA TYR A 66 7.99 3.52 1.53
C TYR A 66 8.76 2.60 2.49
N PRO A 67 10.07 2.36 2.32
CA PRO A 67 10.88 1.74 3.36
C PRO A 67 10.64 2.49 4.67
N GLU A 68 10.24 1.76 5.71
CA GLU A 68 9.99 2.27 7.06
C GLU A 68 11.22 3.03 7.59
N ASN A 69 11.29 4.32 7.31
CA ASN A 69 12.21 5.22 8.00
C ASN A 69 11.51 6.41 8.64
N GLU A 70 10.19 6.34 8.75
CA GLU A 70 9.49 6.91 9.88
C GLU A 70 8.64 5.83 10.50
N LYS A 71 9.14 5.35 11.63
CA LYS A 71 8.28 5.00 12.75
C LYS A 71 7.20 6.09 12.89
N LYS A 72 6.08 5.95 12.18
CA LYS A 72 4.83 5.81 12.90
C LYS A 72 5.05 4.51 13.68
N ALA A 73 5.78 4.46 14.80
CA ALA A 73 5.23 4.97 16.05
C ALA A 73 3.73 5.01 15.86
N ALA A 74 3.16 3.81 15.68
CA ALA A 74 1.76 3.55 15.93
C ALA A 74 1.48 4.43 17.13
N THR A 75 0.66 5.46 16.94
CA THR A 75 0.19 6.31 18.01
C THR A 75 -0.53 5.35 18.92
N ILE A 76 0.23 4.71 19.80
CA ILE A 76 -0.28 3.93 20.90
C ILE A 76 -1.13 4.95 21.61
N ASP A 77 -2.43 4.71 21.58
CA ASP A 77 -3.37 5.52 22.33
C ASP A 77 -2.96 5.36 23.79
N ALA A 78 -2.20 6.33 24.29
CA ALA A 78 -1.61 6.29 25.61
C ALA A 78 -2.70 6.25 26.69
N ALA A 79 -3.93 6.71 26.38
CA ALA A 79 -5.06 6.59 27.27
C ALA A 79 -5.51 5.12 27.36
N LEU A 80 -5.66 4.44 26.23
CA LEU A 80 -6.04 3.03 26.19
C LEU A 80 -4.96 2.14 26.85
N LEU A 81 -3.68 2.43 26.59
CA LEU A 81 -2.57 1.68 27.20
C LEU A 81 -2.54 1.86 28.73
N LYS A 82 -2.82 3.06 29.25
CA LYS A 82 -2.96 3.30 30.70
C LYS A 82 -4.11 2.52 31.32
N ILE A 83 -5.24 2.40 30.62
CA ILE A 83 -6.38 1.62 31.10
C ILE A 83 -6.02 0.14 31.19
N TYR A 84 -5.41 -0.43 30.14
CA TYR A 84 -4.94 -1.81 30.15
C TYR A 84 -3.90 -2.06 31.25
N TYR A 85 -2.95 -1.14 31.43
CA TYR A 85 -1.93 -1.26 32.48
C TYR A 85 -2.55 -1.27 33.88
N ASN A 86 -3.52 -0.39 34.13
CA ASN A 86 -4.23 -0.33 35.42
C ASN A 86 -5.10 -1.56 35.65
N GLN A 87 -5.77 -2.07 34.63
CA GLN A 87 -6.55 -3.32 34.74
C GLN A 87 -5.64 -4.51 35.04
N LEU A 88 -4.52 -4.65 34.33
CA LEU A 88 -3.53 -5.69 34.60
C LEU A 88 -2.97 -5.59 36.02
N LYS A 89 -2.65 -4.38 36.49
CA LYS A 89 -2.17 -4.17 37.85
C LYS A 89 -3.23 -4.51 38.91
N ASN A 90 -4.48 -4.14 38.67
CA ASN A 90 -5.59 -4.48 39.57
C ASN A 90 -5.83 -5.99 39.60
N THR A 91 -5.86 -6.66 38.44
CA THR A 91 -6.02 -8.10 38.35
C THR A 91 -4.83 -8.85 38.95
N ALA A 92 -3.59 -8.36 38.80
CA ALA A 92 -2.42 -8.93 39.46
C ALA A 92 -2.50 -8.82 41.00
N ASN A 93 -2.98 -7.67 41.49
CA ASN A 93 -3.23 -7.48 42.93
C ASN A 93 -4.38 -8.36 43.45
N GLU A 94 -5.44 -8.54 42.66
CA GLU A 94 -6.58 -9.40 43.01
C GLU A 94 -6.23 -10.89 42.97
N LEU A 95 -5.36 -11.33 42.06
CA LEU A 95 -4.86 -12.71 42.00
C LEU A 95 -3.76 -13.01 43.03
N GLY A 96 -3.29 -12.03 43.79
CA GLY A 96 -2.32 -12.23 44.87
C GLY A 96 -0.91 -12.59 44.40
N ASP A 97 -0.53 -12.21 43.18
CA ASP A 97 0.82 -12.50 42.67
C ASP A 97 1.82 -11.46 43.17
N ASN A 98 2.30 -11.71 44.39
CA ASN A 98 3.39 -10.99 45.07
C ASN A 98 4.76 -11.45 44.51
N THR A 99 4.93 -11.46 43.19
CA THR A 99 6.22 -11.80 42.58
C THR A 99 7.07 -10.54 42.43
N SER A 100 7.77 -10.23 43.52
CA SER A 100 9.06 -9.54 43.48
C SER A 100 10.00 -10.27 42.52
N ASN A 101 10.46 -9.58 41.48
CA ASN A 101 11.81 -9.70 40.91
C ASN A 101 12.07 -8.53 39.96
#